data_AF-A0A7S0RU34-F1
#
_entry.id   AF-A0A7S0RU34-F1
#
_cell.length_a   1.000
_cell.length_b   1.000
_cell.length_c   1.000
_cell.angle_alpha   90.00
_cell.angle_beta   90.00
_cell.angle_gamma   90.00
#
_symmetry.space_group_name_H-M   'P 1'
#
loop_
_entity.id
_entity.type
_entity.pdbx_description
1 polymer ?
#
loop_
_entity_poly.entity_id
_entity_poly.type
_entity_poly.pdbx_seq_one_letter_code
_entity_poly.pdbx_strand_id
1 'polypeptide(L)'
;MARDVAKPKPEVHKAEAAEARKAIEKEKSKAKVLDAKAQAKAAEQAKAELKRFFEEQEALEEAAMAVFEKYDADVSGMVDQEELTKAMEDLGMLNDRSEADRTELVSRIFKEADDDKSGLLSYSEFTKVYNKLVAEKDMHESKAYAVPSIFGYTLSEEETLAVKKSKAVLDRSIFAGRKKECDSKDYFDSLGMRDKMFKLDWGRLDKKKSFVAFKLKHGLAEMDKESGKPKNTPLANHFKKTLRAEYDMLCNCFTYFAIESDEGSVGTLNYDEFVTFAQASGLRDKKDPDKAAAKGKFLFDFQQLFKDINEEEEGGSKKQKLENEVNEDDAFLRFEFLECVMQMSMLSPSKEGDLKQTLNGYLLFSRNNLLRVAPVAARDRNCFRKDRLYTLEVMETFKNYQKELRKLFLFACGTEYHELSQVEFFWLMQRLGMVDDHLKEPEGLHDKEIRLSFIWSQMMVTDEIKGMGTYTALSFIEFMELLGRLADIKDLVTKELLEEHKMSSTLDVIQKNEALMISKKPKPPVIPKLAESDLWSDVPKVNPLHVRLHMLFDFMFLMIAPSCGSVLLGTYNAADFHRAIDEECKELYGGLLWKA
;
A
#
# COMPACT_ATOMS: atom_id res chain seq x y z
N MET A 1 -12.58 53.10 82.91
CA MET A 1 -12.20 53.97 81.78
C MET A 1 -11.66 53.09 80.67
N ALA A 2 -12.42 52.92 79.59
CA ALA A 2 -11.98 52.22 78.39
C ALA A 2 -11.07 53.13 77.56
N ARG A 3 -10.00 52.57 76.97
CA ARG A 3 -9.24 53.22 75.88
C ARG A 3 -9.01 52.20 74.76
N ASP A 4 -9.44 52.63 73.56
CA ASP A 4 -9.32 52.00 72.27
C ASP A 4 -7.87 51.66 71.86
N VAL A 5 -7.72 50.52 71.17
CA VAL A 5 -6.55 50.23 70.32
C VAL A 5 -7.05 49.78 68.94
N ALA A 6 -6.73 50.57 67.92
CA ALA A 6 -7.09 50.36 66.53
C ALA A 6 -6.30 49.19 65.87
N LYS A 7 -6.96 48.44 64.98
CA LYS A 7 -6.35 47.39 64.14
C LYS A 7 -5.69 47.99 62.86
N PRO A 8 -4.55 47.47 62.37
CA PRO A 8 -3.99 47.87 61.07
C PRO A 8 -4.64 47.09 59.90
N LYS A 9 -4.77 47.75 58.73
CA LYS A 9 -5.40 47.24 57.50
C LYS A 9 -4.48 46.33 56.65
N PRO A 10 -5.01 45.36 55.88
CA PRO A 10 -4.24 44.36 55.12
C PRO A 10 -4.22 44.61 53.59
N GLU A 11 -3.67 45.73 53.10
CA GLU A 11 -3.75 46.06 51.64
C GLU A 11 -2.41 46.26 50.90
N VAL A 12 -1.25 46.28 51.56
CA VAL A 12 0.02 46.66 50.89
C VAL A 12 0.77 45.46 50.25
N HIS A 13 0.53 44.20 50.65
CA HIS A 13 1.30 43.04 50.16
C HIS A 13 0.78 42.36 48.88
N LYS A 14 -0.36 42.78 48.30
CA LYS A 14 -0.92 42.13 47.10
C LYS A 14 -0.41 42.71 45.77
N ALA A 15 0.02 43.97 45.74
CA ALA A 15 0.44 44.64 44.51
C ALA A 15 1.84 44.19 44.04
N GLU A 16 2.82 44.13 44.95
CA GLU A 16 4.20 43.72 44.64
C GLU A 16 4.29 42.24 44.20
N ALA A 17 3.46 41.36 44.79
CA ALA A 17 3.40 39.96 44.41
C ALA A 17 2.79 39.73 43.01
N ALA A 18 1.92 40.62 42.54
CA ALA A 18 1.33 40.54 41.21
C ALA A 18 2.31 41.00 40.11
N GLU A 19 3.18 41.96 40.43
CA GLU A 19 4.17 42.50 39.49
C GLU A 19 5.33 41.53 39.26
N ALA A 20 5.79 40.84 40.32
CA ALA A 20 6.79 39.78 40.22
C ALA A 20 6.31 38.57 39.38
N ARG A 21 5.02 38.22 39.46
CA ARG A 21 4.43 37.13 38.65
C ARG A 21 4.42 37.46 37.15
N LYS A 22 4.09 38.70 36.79
CA LYS A 22 4.10 39.17 35.40
C LYS A 22 5.51 39.15 34.78
N ALA A 23 6.54 39.47 35.56
CA ALA A 23 7.93 39.42 35.09
C ALA A 23 8.39 37.97 34.80
N ILE A 24 8.05 37.02 35.67
CA ILE A 24 8.37 35.59 35.51
C ILE A 24 7.66 35.00 34.28
N GLU A 25 6.42 35.39 34.02
CA GLU A 25 5.64 34.92 32.88
C GLU A 25 6.17 35.46 31.54
N LYS A 26 6.71 36.69 31.55
CA LYS A 26 7.38 37.30 30.39
C LYS A 26 8.73 36.64 30.06
N GLU A 27 9.48 36.21 31.07
CA GLU A 27 10.71 35.43 30.90
C GLU A 27 10.42 34.00 30.38
N LYS A 28 9.41 33.33 30.94
CA LYS A 28 8.96 31.99 30.49
C LYS A 28 8.48 31.97 29.03
N SER A 29 7.78 33.02 28.60
CA SER A 29 7.32 33.15 27.20
C SER A 29 8.47 33.43 26.23
N LYS A 30 9.47 34.23 26.61
CA LYS A 30 10.71 34.40 25.81
C LYS A 30 11.50 33.10 25.66
N ALA A 31 11.63 32.31 26.73
CA ALA A 31 12.32 31.02 26.69
C ALA A 31 11.62 30.01 25.76
N LYS A 32 10.28 29.94 25.79
CA LYS A 32 9.48 29.11 24.86
C LYS A 32 9.67 29.48 23.38
N VAL A 33 9.82 30.76 23.06
CA VAL A 33 9.98 31.23 21.66
C VAL A 33 11.38 30.91 21.12
N LEU A 34 12.41 30.96 21.97
CA LEU A 34 13.78 30.57 21.59
C LEU A 34 13.91 29.06 21.38
N ASP A 35 13.25 28.26 22.22
CA ASP A 35 13.18 26.80 22.11
C ASP A 35 12.44 26.34 20.83
N ALA A 36 11.30 26.97 20.51
CA ALA A 36 10.55 26.68 19.28
C ALA A 36 11.32 27.02 17.98
N LYS A 37 12.10 28.12 17.98
CA LYS A 37 12.97 28.47 16.83
C LYS A 37 14.14 27.51 16.66
N ALA A 38 14.71 27.01 17.76
CA ALA A 38 15.77 26.00 17.73
C ALA A 38 15.23 24.65 17.22
N GLN A 39 14.04 24.24 17.68
CA GLN A 39 13.34 23.03 17.22
C GLN A 39 12.98 23.08 15.73
N ALA A 40 12.51 24.22 15.22
CA ALA A 40 12.19 24.39 13.81
C ALA A 40 13.42 24.27 12.91
N LYS A 41 14.56 24.84 13.33
CA LYS A 41 15.82 24.75 12.58
C LYS A 41 16.42 23.34 12.61
N ALA A 42 16.30 22.63 13.74
CA ALA A 42 16.71 21.24 13.87
C ALA A 42 15.86 20.29 13.00
N ALA A 43 14.54 20.53 12.93
CA ALA A 43 13.63 19.76 12.07
C ALA A 43 13.91 19.97 10.57
N GLU A 44 14.26 21.20 10.17
CA GLU A 44 14.62 21.52 8.77
C GLU A 44 15.93 20.84 8.35
N GLN A 45 16.94 20.82 9.22
CA GLN A 45 18.19 20.09 8.97
C GLN A 45 17.97 18.56 8.95
N ALA A 46 17.20 18.01 9.88
CA ALA A 46 16.88 16.58 9.91
C ALA A 46 16.12 16.12 8.65
N LYS A 47 15.22 16.96 8.12
CA LYS A 47 14.48 16.69 6.87
C LYS A 47 15.40 16.68 5.64
N ALA A 48 16.39 17.57 5.60
CA ALA A 48 17.37 17.62 4.51
C ALA A 48 18.33 16.41 4.54
N GLU A 49 18.70 15.95 5.73
CA GLU A 49 19.58 14.79 5.93
C GLU A 49 18.87 13.47 5.64
N LEU A 50 17.60 13.32 6.03
CA LEU A 50 16.79 12.14 5.71
C LEU A 50 16.55 12.01 4.20
N LYS A 51 16.34 13.13 3.49
CA LYS A 51 16.20 13.15 2.03
C LYS A 51 17.49 12.65 1.34
N ARG A 52 18.65 13.09 1.80
CA ARG A 52 19.96 12.61 1.31
C ARG A 52 20.18 11.13 1.55
N PHE A 53 19.75 10.62 2.70
CA PHE A 53 19.89 9.20 3.05
C PHE A 53 19.08 8.29 2.10
N PHE A 54 17.83 8.66 1.79
CA PHE A 54 17.02 7.90 0.83
C PHE A 54 17.59 7.96 -0.60
N GLU A 55 18.06 9.14 -1.04
CA GLU A 55 18.72 9.31 -2.34
C GLU A 55 20.02 8.47 -2.43
N GLU A 56 20.77 8.33 -1.33
CA GLU A 56 22.00 7.54 -1.27
C GLU A 56 21.73 6.03 -1.23
N GLN A 57 20.68 5.57 -0.52
CA GLN A 57 20.27 4.16 -0.53
C GLN A 57 19.73 3.72 -1.89
N GLU A 58 18.92 4.55 -2.54
CA GLU A 58 18.41 4.29 -3.89
C GLU A 58 19.56 4.24 -4.90
N ALA A 59 20.53 5.16 -4.83
CA ALA A 59 21.73 5.12 -5.66
C ALA A 59 22.61 3.88 -5.41
N LEU A 60 22.68 3.39 -4.17
CA LEU A 60 23.41 2.17 -3.80
C LEU A 60 22.71 0.91 -4.34
N GLU A 61 21.38 0.84 -4.26
CA GLU A 61 20.60 -0.26 -4.83
C GLU A 61 20.64 -0.25 -6.37
N GLU A 62 20.53 0.92 -6.99
CA GLU A 62 20.69 1.08 -8.45
C GLU A 62 22.11 0.70 -8.89
N ALA A 63 23.14 1.11 -8.15
CA ALA A 63 24.52 0.72 -8.42
C ALA A 63 24.74 -0.78 -8.23
N ALA A 64 24.21 -1.38 -7.16
CA ALA A 64 24.28 -2.81 -6.90
C ALA A 64 23.57 -3.61 -8.00
N MET A 65 22.41 -3.14 -8.47
CA MET A 65 21.65 -3.72 -9.56
C MET A 65 22.37 -3.59 -10.90
N ALA A 66 22.90 -2.42 -11.22
CA ALA A 66 23.68 -2.20 -12.44
C ALA A 66 24.97 -3.05 -12.47
N VAL A 67 25.61 -3.25 -11.31
CA VAL A 67 26.76 -4.14 -11.15
C VAL A 67 26.32 -5.59 -11.30
N PHE A 68 25.24 -6.02 -10.66
CA PHE A 68 24.72 -7.38 -10.78
C PHE A 68 24.34 -7.72 -12.23
N GLU A 69 23.57 -6.86 -12.90
CA GLU A 69 23.18 -7.03 -14.31
C GLU A 69 24.38 -6.98 -15.28
N LYS A 70 25.45 -6.25 -14.92
CA LYS A 70 26.68 -6.20 -15.72
C LYS A 70 27.45 -7.53 -15.67
N TYR A 71 27.43 -8.23 -14.54
CA TYR A 71 28.26 -9.43 -14.33
C TYR A 71 27.51 -10.75 -14.42
N ASP A 72 26.17 -10.78 -14.29
CA ASP A 72 25.32 -11.91 -14.67
C ASP A 72 25.28 -12.03 -16.20
N ALA A 73 26.40 -12.43 -16.79
CA ALA A 73 26.64 -12.35 -18.24
C ALA A 73 25.83 -13.41 -19.01
N ASP A 74 25.42 -14.49 -18.34
CA ASP A 74 24.56 -15.53 -18.88
C ASP A 74 23.06 -15.32 -18.60
N VAL A 75 22.72 -14.27 -17.83
CA VAL A 75 21.35 -13.90 -17.43
C VAL A 75 20.65 -15.06 -16.73
N SER A 76 21.41 -15.82 -15.95
CA SER A 76 20.89 -16.90 -15.12
C SER A 76 20.09 -16.38 -13.92
N GLY A 77 20.23 -15.08 -13.60
CA GLY A 77 19.64 -14.46 -12.41
C GLY A 77 20.41 -14.79 -11.14
N MET A 78 21.63 -15.32 -11.28
CA MET A 78 22.54 -15.70 -10.20
C MET A 78 23.97 -15.32 -10.61
N VAL A 79 24.85 -15.07 -9.64
CA VAL A 79 26.26 -14.71 -9.89
C VAL A 79 27.16 -15.85 -9.44
N ASP A 80 27.99 -16.36 -10.35
CA ASP A 80 28.97 -17.39 -10.02
C ASP A 80 30.28 -16.82 -9.42
N GLN A 81 31.20 -17.70 -9.05
CA GLN A 81 32.44 -17.30 -8.38
C GLN A 81 33.40 -16.52 -9.32
N GLU A 82 33.38 -16.80 -10.63
CA GLU A 82 34.20 -16.10 -11.63
C GLU A 82 33.63 -14.70 -11.93
N GLU A 83 32.32 -14.57 -11.95
CA GLU A 83 31.59 -13.32 -12.10
C GLU A 83 31.76 -12.42 -10.87
N LEU A 84 31.69 -12.99 -9.66
CA LEU A 84 32.01 -12.26 -8.42
C LEU A 84 33.46 -11.78 -8.40
N THR A 85 34.40 -12.60 -8.89
CA THR A 85 35.82 -12.22 -8.98
C THR A 85 35.99 -10.95 -9.84
N LYS A 86 35.39 -10.92 -11.02
CA LYS A 86 35.43 -9.75 -11.92
C LYS A 86 34.77 -8.52 -11.30
N ALA A 87 33.64 -8.69 -10.61
CA ALA A 87 32.98 -7.59 -9.90
C ALA A 87 33.89 -6.98 -8.83
N MET A 88 34.61 -7.80 -8.07
CA MET A 88 35.55 -7.34 -7.03
C MET A 88 36.83 -6.69 -7.58
N GLU A 89 37.26 -7.08 -8.78
CA GLU A 89 38.38 -6.44 -9.52
C GLU A 89 38.02 -5.03 -9.97
N ASP A 90 36.86 -4.87 -10.62
CA ASP A 90 36.39 -3.58 -11.12
C ASP A 90 36.07 -2.60 -9.97
N LEU A 91 35.75 -3.10 -8.77
CA LEU A 91 35.62 -2.31 -7.53
C LEU A 91 36.96 -1.93 -6.90
N GLY A 92 38.08 -2.39 -7.46
CA GLY A 92 39.44 -2.08 -7.04
C GLY A 92 39.92 -2.79 -5.78
N MET A 93 39.20 -3.82 -5.32
CA MET A 93 39.47 -4.50 -4.05
C MET A 93 40.55 -5.58 -4.14
N LEU A 94 40.91 -5.95 -5.37
CA LEU A 94 41.88 -7.01 -5.68
C LEU A 94 43.19 -6.49 -6.30
N ASN A 95 43.28 -5.18 -6.56
CA ASN A 95 44.35 -4.55 -7.34
C ASN A 95 45.74 -4.60 -6.70
N ASP A 96 45.82 -4.66 -5.36
CA ASP A 96 47.08 -4.66 -4.60
C ASP A 96 47.42 -6.04 -3.97
N ARG A 97 46.79 -7.12 -4.46
CA ARG A 97 46.90 -8.47 -3.86
C ARG A 97 47.57 -9.45 -4.82
N SER A 98 48.29 -10.42 -4.27
CA SER A 98 48.82 -11.53 -5.07
C SER A 98 47.68 -12.44 -5.56
N GLU A 99 47.87 -13.15 -6.68
CA GLU A 99 46.87 -14.08 -7.27
C GLU A 99 46.37 -15.13 -6.26
N ALA A 100 47.25 -15.61 -5.38
CA ALA A 100 46.88 -16.55 -4.33
C ALA A 100 45.93 -15.90 -3.30
N ASP A 101 46.22 -14.67 -2.88
CA ASP A 101 45.41 -13.93 -1.90
C ASP A 101 44.05 -13.50 -2.48
N ARG A 102 44.00 -13.19 -3.78
CA ARG A 102 42.76 -12.88 -4.52
C ARG A 102 41.82 -14.08 -4.51
N THR A 103 42.33 -15.23 -4.88
CA THR A 103 41.55 -16.47 -4.97
C THR A 103 41.01 -16.90 -3.60
N GLU A 104 41.84 -16.79 -2.56
CA GLU A 104 41.43 -17.13 -1.19
C GLU A 104 40.37 -16.15 -0.64
N LEU A 105 40.53 -14.85 -0.88
CA LEU A 105 39.59 -13.83 -0.44
C LEU A 105 38.21 -13.98 -1.11
N VAL A 106 38.19 -14.17 -2.43
CA VAL A 106 36.94 -14.39 -3.17
C VAL A 106 36.27 -15.69 -2.73
N SER A 107 37.03 -16.80 -2.61
CA SER A 107 36.45 -18.07 -2.16
C SER A 107 35.85 -17.99 -0.76
N ARG A 108 36.48 -17.23 0.15
CA ARG A 108 35.96 -17.00 1.50
C ARG A 108 34.67 -16.17 1.48
N ILE A 109 34.67 -15.05 0.76
CA ILE A 109 33.50 -14.15 0.66
C ILE A 109 32.33 -14.87 -0.02
N PHE A 110 32.60 -15.62 -1.09
CA PHE A 110 31.60 -16.43 -1.78
C PHE A 110 30.96 -17.44 -0.84
N LYS A 111 31.76 -18.20 -0.07
CA LYS A 111 31.25 -19.18 0.92
C LYS A 111 30.51 -18.55 2.10
N GLU A 112 30.87 -17.32 2.48
CA GLU A 112 30.16 -16.57 3.51
C GLU A 112 28.81 -16.04 3.02
N ALA A 113 28.64 -15.88 1.71
CA ALA A 113 27.46 -15.28 1.09
C ALA A 113 26.47 -16.30 0.53
N ASP A 114 26.95 -17.46 0.09
CA ASP A 114 26.18 -18.60 -0.41
C ASP A 114 25.48 -19.32 0.76
N ASP A 115 24.44 -18.67 1.31
CA ASP A 115 23.70 -19.11 2.50
C ASP A 115 23.00 -20.46 2.24
N ASP A 116 22.55 -20.67 0.99
CA ASP A 116 21.87 -21.90 0.57
C ASP A 116 22.80 -23.00 0.03
N LYS A 117 24.11 -22.71 -0.09
CA LYS A 117 25.16 -23.61 -0.60
C LYS A 117 24.87 -24.11 -2.01
N SER A 118 24.20 -23.31 -2.81
CA SER A 118 23.87 -23.63 -4.19
C SER A 118 25.09 -23.59 -5.11
N GLY A 119 26.19 -22.97 -4.66
CA GLY A 119 27.36 -22.71 -5.49
C GLY A 119 27.17 -21.52 -6.44
N LEU A 120 26.10 -20.75 -6.27
CA LEU A 120 25.75 -19.55 -7.02
C LEU A 120 25.19 -18.51 -6.05
N LEU A 121 25.39 -17.21 -6.30
CA LEU A 121 24.85 -16.15 -5.44
C LEU A 121 23.59 -15.55 -6.05
N SER A 122 22.48 -15.65 -5.32
CA SER A 122 21.27 -14.90 -5.66
C SER A 122 21.49 -13.39 -5.50
N TYR A 123 20.65 -12.58 -6.15
CA TYR A 123 20.71 -11.11 -6.01
C TYR A 123 20.69 -10.66 -4.54
N SER A 124 19.94 -11.34 -3.67
CA SER A 124 19.90 -11.02 -2.23
C SER A 124 21.21 -11.35 -1.51
N GLU A 125 21.95 -12.37 -1.94
CA GLU A 125 23.24 -12.75 -1.37
C GLU A 125 24.35 -11.85 -1.91
N PHE A 126 24.31 -11.56 -3.21
CA PHE A 126 25.22 -10.61 -3.87
C PHE A 126 25.10 -9.21 -3.27
N THR A 127 23.88 -8.70 -3.03
CA THR A 127 23.66 -7.36 -2.45
C THR A 127 24.22 -7.25 -1.03
N LYS A 128 24.13 -8.33 -0.22
CA LYS A 128 24.74 -8.37 1.12
C LYS A 128 26.27 -8.24 1.02
N VAL A 129 26.88 -8.93 0.05
CA VAL A 129 28.32 -8.88 -0.20
C VAL A 129 28.72 -7.48 -0.67
N TYR A 130 28.05 -6.95 -1.69
CA TYR A 130 28.32 -5.64 -2.26
C TYR A 130 28.26 -4.53 -1.20
N ASN A 131 27.19 -4.50 -0.40
CA ASN A 131 27.02 -3.49 0.66
C ASN A 131 28.05 -3.62 1.80
N LYS A 132 28.44 -4.85 2.15
CA LYS A 132 29.50 -5.09 3.15
C LYS A 132 30.86 -4.62 2.64
N LEU A 133 31.16 -4.87 1.37
CA LEU A 133 32.43 -4.50 0.73
C LEU A 133 32.58 -2.99 0.54
N VAL A 134 31.48 -2.29 0.20
CA VAL A 134 31.45 -0.82 0.14
C VAL A 134 31.59 -0.20 1.53
N ALA A 135 30.92 -0.75 2.56
CA ALA A 135 31.02 -0.26 3.94
C ALA A 135 32.40 -0.48 4.60
N GLU A 136 33.10 -1.57 4.27
CA GLU A 136 34.46 -1.85 4.78
C GLU A 136 35.51 -0.85 4.23
N LYS A 137 35.26 -0.26 3.07
CA LYS A 137 36.08 0.82 2.49
C LYS A 137 35.96 2.12 3.30
N ASP A 138 34.78 2.41 3.84
CA ASP A 138 34.47 3.65 4.57
C ASP A 138 34.79 3.58 6.08
N MET A 139 34.84 2.37 6.66
CA MET A 139 35.10 2.16 8.10
C MET A 139 36.55 2.43 8.53
N HIS A 140 37.49 2.61 7.59
CA HIS A 140 38.90 2.86 7.88
C HIS A 140 39.20 4.30 8.35
N GLU A 141 38.19 5.19 8.35
CA GLU A 141 38.41 6.65 8.51
C GLU A 141 37.93 7.32 9.81
N SER A 142 37.13 6.74 10.72
CA SER A 142 36.80 7.49 11.96
C SER A 142 36.35 6.67 13.19
N LYS A 143 36.96 6.97 14.36
CA LYS A 143 36.66 6.41 15.69
C LYS A 143 36.47 7.53 16.73
N ALA A 144 35.42 7.37 17.57
CA ALA A 144 35.35 7.56 19.05
C ALA A 144 34.72 8.82 19.74
N TYR A 145 33.84 8.52 20.74
CA TYR A 145 33.65 9.10 22.11
C TYR A 145 32.29 9.77 22.54
N ALA A 146 31.45 8.97 23.22
CA ALA A 146 30.74 9.07 24.53
C ALA A 146 30.18 10.38 25.17
N VAL A 147 29.02 10.20 25.85
CA VAL A 147 28.07 11.19 26.46
C VAL A 147 27.77 10.89 27.96
N PRO A 148 27.33 11.89 28.77
CA PRO A 148 26.47 11.67 29.95
C PRO A 148 25.12 12.47 29.97
N SER A 149 24.17 11.98 30.80
CA SER A 149 22.69 12.13 30.76
C SER A 149 22.06 12.99 31.90
N ILE A 150 20.82 13.51 31.72
CA ILE A 150 19.57 13.11 32.46
C ILE A 150 18.33 14.02 32.18
N PHE A 151 17.21 13.36 31.79
CA PHE A 151 15.77 13.73 31.60
C PHE A 151 15.29 14.52 30.36
N GLY A 152 14.67 13.79 29.40
CA GLY A 152 13.57 14.33 28.56
C GLY A 152 13.57 14.02 27.05
N TYR A 153 13.75 12.75 26.65
CA TYR A 153 13.77 12.22 25.26
C TYR A 153 15.04 12.48 24.43
N THR A 154 15.88 11.44 24.35
CA THR A 154 16.72 11.16 23.18
C THR A 154 17.00 9.66 23.15
N LEU A 155 16.84 9.08 21.96
CA LEU A 155 17.24 7.73 21.67
C LEU A 155 18.79 7.69 21.53
N SER A 156 19.41 6.68 22.13
CA SER A 156 20.83 6.32 22.22
C SER A 156 21.50 6.01 20.88
N GLU A 157 22.84 6.01 20.85
CA GLU A 157 23.65 5.49 19.72
C GLU A 157 23.29 4.02 19.36
N GLU A 158 22.65 3.26 20.26
CA GLU A 158 22.13 1.90 20.03
C GLU A 158 20.76 1.90 19.31
N GLU A 159 19.97 2.96 19.44
CA GLU A 159 18.72 3.14 18.69
C GLU A 159 18.98 3.65 17.27
N THR A 160 20.10 4.33 17.06
CA THR A 160 20.72 4.61 15.75
C THR A 160 21.19 3.32 15.03
N LEU A 161 21.34 2.20 15.75
CA LEU A 161 21.60 0.87 15.20
C LEU A 161 20.29 0.05 15.02
N ALA A 162 19.19 0.39 15.69
CA ALA A 162 17.92 -0.33 15.67
C ALA A 162 17.10 -0.15 14.38
N VAL A 163 17.29 0.96 13.66
CA VAL A 163 16.77 1.18 12.29
C VAL A 163 17.43 0.24 11.26
N LYS A 164 18.64 -0.28 11.54
CA LYS A 164 19.34 -1.23 10.66
C LYS A 164 18.73 -2.65 10.62
N LYS A 165 17.55 -2.89 11.23
CA LYS A 165 16.78 -4.17 11.15
C LYS A 165 15.26 -3.95 10.92
N SER A 166 14.85 -3.18 9.91
CA SER A 166 13.42 -2.82 9.69
C SER A 166 12.45 -4.02 9.73
N LYS A 167 12.82 -5.14 9.12
CA LYS A 167 12.05 -6.40 9.16
C LYS A 167 11.94 -6.99 10.57
N ALA A 168 13.00 -6.89 11.38
CA ALA A 168 12.97 -7.35 12.77
C ALA A 168 12.16 -6.43 13.70
N VAL A 169 11.98 -5.16 13.34
CA VAL A 169 11.05 -4.26 14.03
C VAL A 169 9.62 -4.70 13.71
N LEU A 170 9.32 -4.94 12.43
CA LEU A 170 8.01 -5.46 12.01
C LEU A 170 7.70 -6.85 12.58
N ASP A 171 8.70 -7.71 12.77
CA ASP A 171 8.56 -9.02 13.43
C ASP A 171 8.06 -8.94 14.88
N ARG A 172 8.22 -7.78 15.52
CA ARG A 172 7.76 -7.53 16.89
C ARG A 172 6.63 -6.50 16.96
N SER A 173 6.14 -6.03 15.82
CA SER A 173 5.12 -4.99 15.77
C SER A 173 3.71 -5.57 15.72
N ILE A 174 2.70 -4.68 15.76
CA ILE A 174 1.30 -5.05 15.58
C ILE A 174 0.99 -5.67 14.21
N PHE A 175 1.88 -5.50 13.22
CA PHE A 175 1.77 -6.10 11.89
C PHE A 175 2.46 -7.47 11.77
N ALA A 176 3.10 -7.98 12.83
CA ALA A 176 3.92 -9.19 12.77
C ALA A 176 3.20 -10.41 12.16
N GLY A 177 1.89 -10.54 12.39
CA GLY A 177 1.06 -11.63 11.85
C GLY A 177 1.04 -11.70 10.32
N ARG A 178 1.31 -10.59 9.62
CA ARG A 178 1.20 -10.51 8.15
C ARG A 178 2.04 -11.57 7.45
N LYS A 179 3.26 -11.83 7.93
CA LYS A 179 4.15 -12.87 7.39
C LYS A 179 3.54 -14.27 7.41
N LYS A 180 2.70 -14.56 8.41
CA LYS A 180 2.04 -15.85 8.53
C LYS A 180 0.83 -15.93 7.58
N GLU A 181 0.07 -14.85 7.54
CA GLU A 181 -1.21 -14.70 6.83
C GLU A 181 -1.04 -14.69 5.31
N CYS A 182 -0.08 -13.94 4.79
CA CYS A 182 0.06 -13.73 3.35
C CYS A 182 0.93 -14.77 2.65
N ASP A 183 0.77 -14.86 1.33
CA ASP A 183 1.53 -15.76 0.46
C ASP A 183 2.99 -15.34 0.25
N SER A 184 3.28 -14.04 0.32
CA SER A 184 4.65 -13.54 0.17
C SER A 184 5.56 -13.94 1.33
N LYS A 185 4.97 -14.36 2.46
CA LYS A 185 5.66 -14.60 3.73
C LYS A 185 6.53 -13.41 4.15
N ASP A 186 6.05 -12.21 3.81
CA ASP A 186 6.71 -10.94 4.07
C ASP A 186 5.69 -9.84 4.40
N TYR A 187 6.18 -8.65 4.71
CA TYR A 187 5.35 -7.45 4.91
C TYR A 187 5.01 -6.73 3.59
N PHE A 188 5.61 -7.18 2.49
CA PHE A 188 5.45 -6.59 1.16
C PHE A 188 5.16 -7.68 0.14
N ASP A 189 4.52 -7.29 -0.97
CA ASP A 189 4.35 -8.15 -2.13
C ASP A 189 5.72 -8.33 -2.81
N SER A 190 6.39 -9.45 -2.53
CA SER A 190 7.77 -9.71 -2.94
C SER A 190 7.88 -10.14 -4.40
N LEU A 191 9.00 -9.81 -5.06
CA LEU A 191 9.27 -10.22 -6.44
C LEU A 191 9.22 -11.74 -6.63
N GLY A 192 9.79 -12.50 -5.69
CA GLY A 192 9.76 -13.96 -5.75
C GLY A 192 8.34 -14.55 -5.64
N MET A 193 7.42 -13.86 -4.96
CA MET A 193 6.01 -14.23 -4.94
C MET A 193 5.32 -13.85 -6.26
N ARG A 194 5.58 -12.65 -6.79
CA ARG A 194 5.09 -12.20 -8.11
C ARG A 194 5.53 -13.14 -9.25
N ASP A 195 6.75 -13.68 -9.18
CA ASP A 195 7.21 -14.70 -10.12
C ASP A 195 6.43 -16.01 -10.02
N LYS A 196 6.07 -16.42 -8.79
CA LYS A 196 5.22 -17.60 -8.58
C LYS A 196 3.81 -17.36 -9.12
N MET A 197 3.24 -16.17 -8.90
CA MET A 197 1.95 -15.77 -9.47
C MET A 197 1.98 -15.90 -10.99
N PHE A 198 2.94 -15.25 -11.66
CA PHE A 198 3.05 -15.31 -13.12
C PHE A 198 3.24 -16.74 -13.64
N LYS A 199 4.07 -17.56 -12.97
CA LYS A 199 4.25 -18.96 -13.34
C LYS A 199 2.96 -19.77 -13.26
N LEU A 200 2.13 -19.53 -12.24
CA LEU A 200 0.84 -20.20 -12.10
C LEU A 200 -0.17 -19.73 -13.15
N ASP A 201 -0.31 -18.42 -13.34
CA ASP A 201 -1.21 -17.83 -14.34
C ASP A 201 -0.84 -18.29 -15.75
N TRP A 202 0.45 -18.18 -16.11
CA TRP A 202 0.94 -18.68 -17.39
C TRP A 202 0.71 -20.18 -17.52
N GLY A 203 0.91 -20.95 -16.45
CA GLY A 203 0.71 -22.39 -16.45
C GLY A 203 -0.75 -22.82 -16.64
N ARG A 204 -1.72 -21.97 -16.27
CA ARG A 204 -3.15 -22.14 -16.57
C ARG A 204 -3.42 -21.75 -18.01
N LEU A 205 -3.02 -20.54 -18.37
CA LEU A 205 -3.22 -19.96 -19.67
C LEU A 205 -2.67 -20.86 -20.79
N ASP A 206 -1.45 -21.38 -20.64
CA ASP A 206 -0.78 -22.24 -21.62
C ASP A 206 -1.52 -23.56 -21.91
N LYS A 207 -2.43 -23.98 -21.02
CA LYS A 207 -3.25 -25.20 -21.12
C LYS A 207 -4.67 -24.94 -21.61
N LYS A 208 -5.16 -23.71 -21.50
CA LYS A 208 -6.53 -23.34 -21.88
C LYS A 208 -6.74 -23.51 -23.39
N LYS A 209 -7.84 -24.13 -23.78
CA LYS A 209 -8.14 -24.44 -25.20
C LYS A 209 -8.16 -23.19 -26.08
N SER A 210 -8.81 -22.11 -25.63
CA SER A 210 -8.87 -20.82 -26.34
C SER A 210 -7.47 -20.29 -26.65
N PHE A 211 -6.59 -20.32 -25.64
CA PHE A 211 -5.22 -19.83 -25.78
C PHE A 211 -4.34 -20.73 -26.64
N VAL A 212 -4.52 -22.05 -26.57
CA VAL A 212 -3.85 -22.99 -27.49
C VAL A 212 -4.24 -22.71 -28.94
N ALA A 213 -5.54 -22.50 -29.20
CA ALA A 213 -6.04 -22.14 -30.52
C ALA A 213 -5.47 -20.79 -30.99
N PHE A 214 -5.44 -19.79 -30.12
CA PHE A 214 -4.80 -18.49 -30.37
C PHE A 214 -3.32 -18.66 -30.73
N LYS A 215 -2.56 -19.46 -29.96
CA LYS A 215 -1.14 -19.68 -30.23
C LYS A 215 -0.88 -20.30 -31.59
N LEU A 216 -1.66 -21.32 -31.97
CA LEU A 216 -1.57 -21.97 -33.28
C LEU A 216 -1.93 -21.00 -34.42
N LYS A 217 -3.01 -20.24 -34.25
CA LYS A 217 -3.48 -19.25 -35.24
C LYS A 217 -2.44 -18.16 -35.54
N HIS A 218 -1.66 -17.78 -34.54
CA HIS A 218 -0.71 -16.66 -34.64
C HIS A 218 0.77 -17.08 -34.71
N GLY A 219 1.08 -18.37 -34.87
CA GLY A 219 2.46 -18.86 -35.00
C GLY A 219 3.26 -18.82 -33.69
N LEU A 220 2.59 -18.72 -32.55
CA LEU A 220 3.21 -18.85 -31.22
C LEU A 220 3.39 -20.31 -30.82
N ALA A 221 2.61 -21.22 -31.43
CA ALA A 221 2.82 -22.66 -31.31
C ALA A 221 2.72 -23.33 -32.68
N GLU A 222 3.36 -24.48 -32.80
CA GLU A 222 3.27 -25.38 -33.94
C GLU A 222 2.90 -26.78 -33.46
N MET A 223 2.25 -27.57 -34.31
CA MET A 223 1.95 -28.96 -33.98
C MET A 223 3.22 -29.81 -34.11
N ASP A 224 3.64 -30.41 -33.00
CA ASP A 224 4.78 -31.32 -32.99
C ASP A 224 4.42 -32.61 -33.73
N LYS A 225 5.22 -32.96 -34.74
CA LYS A 225 4.93 -34.07 -35.66
C LYS A 225 4.99 -35.45 -35.00
N GLU A 226 5.74 -35.58 -33.90
CA GLU A 226 5.92 -36.85 -33.20
C GLU A 226 4.88 -37.06 -32.11
N SER A 227 4.67 -36.05 -31.27
CA SER A 227 3.74 -36.13 -30.13
C SER A 227 2.30 -35.76 -30.49
N GLY A 228 2.07 -35.10 -31.63
CA GLY A 228 0.77 -34.55 -32.00
C GLY A 228 0.28 -33.45 -31.07
N LYS A 229 1.17 -32.87 -30.24
CA LYS A 229 0.84 -31.83 -29.27
C LYS A 229 1.35 -30.46 -29.72
N PRO A 230 0.68 -29.36 -29.34
CA PRO A 230 1.20 -28.02 -29.57
C PRO A 230 2.54 -27.81 -28.85
N LYS A 231 3.53 -27.30 -29.57
CA LYS A 231 4.86 -26.93 -29.06
C LYS A 231 5.09 -25.44 -29.28
N ASN A 232 5.48 -24.73 -28.23
CA ASN A 232 5.72 -23.29 -28.27
C ASN A 232 6.93 -22.95 -29.17
N THR A 233 6.79 -21.90 -29.99
CA THR A 233 7.86 -21.36 -30.84
C THR A 233 8.74 -20.38 -30.06
N PRO A 234 9.91 -19.97 -30.59
CA PRO A 234 10.69 -18.89 -29.98
C PRO A 234 9.92 -17.58 -29.83
N LEU A 235 8.91 -17.34 -30.70
CA LEU A 235 8.03 -16.18 -30.59
C LEU A 235 7.13 -16.26 -29.35
N ALA A 236 6.59 -17.43 -28.99
CA ALA A 236 5.86 -17.60 -27.73
C ALA A 236 6.72 -17.29 -26.51
N ASN A 237 7.99 -17.69 -26.51
CA ASN A 237 8.91 -17.36 -25.41
C ASN A 237 9.17 -15.86 -25.31
N HIS A 238 9.26 -15.16 -26.45
CA HIS A 238 9.34 -13.71 -26.47
C HIS A 238 8.07 -13.07 -25.88
N PHE A 239 6.89 -13.52 -26.29
CA PHE A 239 5.61 -13.03 -25.73
C PHE A 239 5.52 -13.24 -24.23
N LYS A 240 5.90 -14.43 -23.75
CA LYS A 240 5.96 -14.73 -22.32
C LYS A 240 6.89 -13.78 -21.56
N LYS A 241 8.09 -13.52 -22.10
CA LYS A 241 9.06 -12.60 -21.49
C LYS A 241 8.53 -11.17 -21.44
N THR A 242 7.96 -10.69 -22.54
CA THR A 242 7.38 -9.35 -22.64
C THR A 242 6.20 -9.18 -21.68
N LEU A 243 5.31 -10.19 -21.59
CA LEU A 243 4.18 -10.15 -20.66
C LEU A 243 4.65 -10.18 -19.19
N ARG A 244 5.69 -10.97 -18.87
CA ARG A 244 6.28 -10.98 -17.51
C ARG A 244 6.82 -9.62 -17.11
N ALA A 245 7.48 -8.90 -18.03
CA ALA A 245 8.08 -7.59 -17.75
C ALA A 245 7.02 -6.55 -17.34
N GLU A 246 5.80 -6.65 -17.88
CA GLU A 246 4.69 -5.73 -17.57
C GLU A 246 3.65 -6.33 -16.59
N TYR A 247 3.93 -7.52 -16.05
CA TYR A 247 2.97 -8.30 -15.27
C TYR A 247 2.44 -7.55 -14.04
N ASP A 248 3.31 -6.83 -13.32
CA ASP A 248 2.92 -6.12 -12.11
C ASP A 248 1.96 -4.97 -12.40
N MET A 249 2.22 -4.20 -13.46
CA MET A 249 1.30 -3.17 -13.93
C MET A 249 -0.04 -3.78 -14.35
N LEU A 250 -0.02 -4.90 -15.07
CA LEU A 250 -1.25 -5.57 -15.50
C LEU A 250 -2.07 -6.10 -14.32
N CYS A 251 -1.43 -6.63 -13.27
CA CYS A 251 -2.12 -7.03 -12.04
C CYS A 251 -2.74 -5.82 -11.31
N ASN A 252 -2.01 -4.72 -11.22
CA ASN A 252 -2.54 -3.48 -10.62
C ASN A 252 -3.75 -2.96 -11.42
N CYS A 253 -3.69 -3.02 -12.74
CA CYS A 253 -4.82 -2.66 -13.62
C CYS A 253 -6.01 -3.59 -13.39
N PHE A 254 -5.79 -4.92 -13.42
CA PHE A 254 -6.84 -5.91 -13.20
C PHE A 254 -7.62 -5.61 -11.91
N THR A 255 -6.90 -5.48 -10.80
CA THR A 255 -7.52 -5.21 -9.49
C THR A 255 -8.15 -3.82 -9.36
N TYR A 256 -7.65 -2.81 -10.08
CA TYR A 256 -8.21 -1.48 -10.09
C TYR A 256 -9.55 -1.44 -10.85
N PHE A 257 -9.62 -2.07 -12.02
CA PHE A 257 -10.83 -2.05 -12.84
C PHE A 257 -11.89 -3.02 -12.34
N ALA A 258 -11.52 -4.09 -11.63
CA ALA A 258 -12.42 -5.06 -10.97
C ALA A 258 -13.34 -4.48 -9.87
N ILE A 259 -13.24 -3.18 -9.59
CA ILE A 259 -14.05 -2.48 -8.58
C ILE A 259 -14.64 -1.18 -9.13
N GLU A 260 -14.64 -1.03 -10.46
CA GLU A 260 -15.11 0.20 -11.12
C GLU A 260 -16.65 0.25 -11.18
N SER A 261 -17.33 -0.91 -11.20
CA SER A 261 -18.79 -0.97 -11.17
C SER A 261 -19.32 -1.34 -9.78
N ASP A 262 -20.56 -0.94 -9.50
CA ASP A 262 -21.25 -1.25 -8.24
C ASP A 262 -21.44 -2.76 -8.04
N GLU A 263 -21.53 -3.50 -9.15
CA GLU A 263 -21.68 -4.96 -9.24
C GLU A 263 -20.32 -5.71 -9.26
N GLY A 264 -19.20 -4.98 -9.20
CA GLY A 264 -17.85 -5.54 -9.24
C GLY A 264 -17.53 -6.46 -8.05
N SER A 265 -16.96 -7.62 -8.35
CA SER A 265 -16.51 -8.61 -7.37
C SER A 265 -14.99 -8.58 -7.26
N VAL A 266 -14.47 -8.60 -6.03
CA VAL A 266 -13.03 -8.62 -5.79
C VAL A 266 -12.41 -9.90 -6.38
N GLY A 267 -11.67 -9.75 -7.48
CA GLY A 267 -10.88 -10.85 -8.08
C GLY A 267 -11.38 -11.39 -9.39
N THR A 268 -12.48 -10.85 -9.89
CA THR A 268 -12.96 -11.08 -11.25
C THR A 268 -13.09 -9.74 -11.97
N LEU A 269 -13.07 -9.76 -13.31
CA LEU A 269 -13.29 -8.57 -14.12
C LEU A 269 -14.49 -8.82 -15.04
N ASN A 270 -15.65 -8.26 -14.69
CA ASN A 270 -16.87 -8.44 -15.49
C ASN A 270 -16.77 -7.69 -16.83
N TYR A 271 -17.79 -7.86 -17.68
CA TYR A 271 -17.80 -7.27 -19.01
C TYR A 271 -17.69 -5.73 -19.00
N ASP A 272 -18.42 -5.04 -18.11
CA ASP A 272 -18.46 -3.58 -18.07
C ASP A 272 -17.12 -2.99 -17.56
N GLU A 273 -16.51 -3.65 -16.59
CA GLU A 273 -15.18 -3.30 -16.08
C GLU A 273 -14.09 -3.53 -17.12
N PHE A 274 -14.18 -4.64 -17.86
CA PHE A 274 -13.33 -4.91 -19.00
C PHE A 274 -13.45 -3.83 -20.08
N VAL A 275 -14.67 -3.43 -20.44
CA VAL A 275 -14.91 -2.35 -21.41
C VAL A 275 -14.27 -1.05 -20.90
N THR A 276 -14.40 -0.75 -19.61
CA THR A 276 -13.80 0.44 -18.99
C THR A 276 -12.27 0.40 -19.06
N PHE A 277 -11.64 -0.73 -18.73
CA PHE A 277 -10.20 -0.94 -18.91
C PHE A 277 -9.77 -0.74 -20.38
N ALA A 278 -10.49 -1.35 -21.32
CA ALA A 278 -10.15 -1.29 -22.73
C ALA A 278 -10.22 0.15 -23.25
N GLN A 279 -11.26 0.88 -22.89
CA GLN A 279 -11.43 2.30 -23.24
C GLN A 279 -10.35 3.18 -22.61
N ALA A 280 -10.01 2.94 -21.33
CA ALA A 280 -8.94 3.64 -20.61
C ALA A 280 -7.55 3.36 -21.22
N SER A 281 -7.34 2.16 -21.74
CA SER A 281 -6.13 1.78 -22.48
C SER A 281 -6.06 2.41 -23.89
N GLY A 282 -7.08 3.17 -24.30
CA GLY A 282 -7.13 3.87 -25.59
C GLY A 282 -7.78 3.08 -26.72
N LEU A 283 -8.42 1.95 -26.40
CA LEU A 283 -9.12 1.09 -27.37
C LEU A 283 -10.57 1.53 -27.57
N ARG A 284 -11.20 1.07 -28.65
CA ARG A 284 -12.57 1.44 -29.00
C ARG A 284 -13.38 0.22 -29.44
N ASP A 285 -14.66 0.21 -29.07
CA ASP A 285 -15.59 -0.80 -29.55
C ASP A 285 -16.07 -0.42 -30.96
N LYS A 286 -16.16 -1.41 -31.86
CA LYS A 286 -16.76 -1.24 -33.19
C LYS A 286 -18.27 -0.97 -33.13
N LYS A 287 -18.93 -1.28 -32.01
CA LYS A 287 -20.36 -1.04 -31.75
C LYS A 287 -20.66 0.34 -31.16
N ASP A 288 -19.64 1.14 -30.82
CA ASP A 288 -19.81 2.50 -30.29
C ASP A 288 -20.51 3.41 -31.34
N PRO A 289 -21.73 3.91 -31.04
CA PRO A 289 -22.55 4.65 -31.99
C PRO A 289 -21.96 6.01 -32.40
N ASP A 290 -21.13 6.64 -31.56
CA ASP A 290 -20.65 8.00 -31.80
C ASP A 290 -19.48 8.08 -32.79
N LYS A 291 -18.83 6.94 -33.13
CA LYS A 291 -17.58 6.95 -33.91
C LYS A 291 -17.39 5.82 -34.91
N ALA A 292 -18.46 5.16 -35.35
CA ALA A 292 -18.44 4.22 -36.49
C ALA A 292 -17.89 4.83 -37.81
N ALA A 293 -17.66 6.16 -37.86
CA ALA A 293 -17.03 6.89 -38.97
C ALA A 293 -15.49 7.02 -38.87
N ALA A 294 -14.86 6.70 -37.73
CA ALA A 294 -13.40 6.79 -37.56
C ALA A 294 -12.71 5.57 -38.18
N LYS A 295 -12.62 5.54 -39.52
CA LYS A 295 -11.87 4.52 -40.25
C LYS A 295 -10.45 4.37 -39.66
N GLY A 296 -10.13 3.18 -39.15
CA GLY A 296 -8.74 2.70 -39.01
C GLY A 296 -8.01 2.91 -37.67
N LYS A 297 -8.68 3.15 -36.54
CA LYS A 297 -7.99 3.25 -35.24
C LYS A 297 -8.61 2.31 -34.18
N PHE A 298 -7.90 1.22 -33.86
CA PHE A 298 -8.10 0.33 -32.70
C PHE A 298 -9.56 -0.04 -32.39
N LEU A 299 -10.30 -0.53 -33.39
CA LEU A 299 -11.69 -0.99 -33.25
C LEU A 299 -11.74 -2.50 -32.99
N PHE A 300 -12.41 -2.91 -31.91
CA PHE A 300 -12.58 -4.32 -31.53
C PHE A 300 -14.06 -4.65 -31.29
N ASP A 301 -14.45 -5.92 -31.41
CA ASP A 301 -15.73 -6.40 -30.86
C ASP A 301 -15.48 -6.84 -29.43
N PHE A 302 -15.68 -5.94 -28.47
CA PHE A 302 -15.41 -6.26 -27.07
C PHE A 302 -16.27 -7.43 -26.59
N GLN A 303 -17.54 -7.46 -26.97
CA GLN A 303 -18.44 -8.53 -26.58
C GLN A 303 -18.02 -9.90 -27.14
N GLN A 304 -17.63 -9.97 -28.43
CA GLN A 304 -17.18 -11.24 -28.99
C GLN A 304 -15.85 -11.68 -28.37
N LEU A 305 -14.90 -10.76 -28.21
CA LEU A 305 -13.60 -11.06 -27.59
C LEU A 305 -13.76 -11.56 -26.16
N PHE A 306 -14.66 -10.93 -25.39
CA PHE A 306 -14.95 -11.33 -24.02
C PHE A 306 -15.51 -12.76 -23.95
N LYS A 307 -16.48 -13.07 -24.81
CA LYS A 307 -17.09 -14.41 -24.91
C LYS A 307 -16.11 -15.49 -25.36
N ASP A 308 -15.27 -15.18 -26.35
CA ASP A 308 -14.29 -16.14 -26.89
C ASP A 308 -13.23 -16.52 -25.84
N ILE A 309 -12.92 -15.60 -24.92
CA ILE A 309 -11.98 -15.83 -23.84
C ILE A 309 -12.68 -16.52 -22.67
N ASN A 310 -13.85 -16.06 -22.23
CA ASN A 310 -14.54 -16.62 -21.07
C ASN A 310 -15.28 -17.96 -21.35
N GLU A 311 -14.87 -18.71 -22.38
CA GLU A 311 -15.48 -20.01 -22.69
C GLU A 311 -15.05 -21.06 -21.66
N GLU A 312 -16.00 -21.53 -20.85
CA GLU A 312 -15.75 -22.59 -19.86
C GLU A 312 -15.40 -23.93 -20.51
N GLU A 313 -14.44 -24.65 -19.92
CA GLU A 313 -14.14 -26.01 -20.36
C GLU A 313 -15.08 -27.04 -19.71
N GLU A 314 -16.00 -27.61 -20.50
CA GLU A 314 -16.82 -28.74 -20.05
C GLU A 314 -15.97 -29.99 -19.77
N GLY A 315 -16.19 -30.60 -18.60
CA GLY A 315 -15.61 -31.89 -18.22
C GLY A 315 -14.10 -31.82 -17.92
N GLY A 316 -13.73 -32.01 -16.66
CA GLY A 316 -12.33 -31.91 -16.26
C GLY A 316 -11.96 -32.53 -14.92
N SER A 317 -10.65 -32.47 -14.63
CA SER A 317 -10.06 -32.90 -13.36
C SER A 317 -10.67 -32.16 -12.16
N LYS A 318 -10.46 -32.65 -10.92
CA LYS A 318 -10.92 -31.95 -9.70
C LYS A 318 -10.45 -30.49 -9.64
N LYS A 319 -9.29 -30.18 -10.23
CA LYS A 319 -8.77 -28.81 -10.33
C LYS A 319 -9.58 -27.94 -11.30
N GLN A 320 -10.01 -28.50 -12.43
CA GLN A 320 -10.85 -27.80 -13.41
C GLN A 320 -12.23 -27.51 -12.84
N LYS A 321 -12.79 -28.46 -12.08
CA LYS A 321 -14.09 -28.26 -11.42
C LYS A 321 -14.05 -27.10 -10.41
N LEU A 322 -13.00 -27.04 -9.59
CA LEU A 322 -12.81 -25.93 -8.64
C LEU A 322 -12.58 -24.59 -9.36
N GLU A 323 -11.95 -24.61 -10.53
CA GLU A 323 -11.74 -23.42 -11.37
C GLU A 323 -13.05 -22.90 -11.95
N ASN A 324 -13.90 -23.76 -12.51
CA ASN A 324 -15.24 -23.39 -12.97
C ASN A 324 -16.20 -23.00 -11.80
N GLU A 325 -16.01 -23.54 -10.60
CA GLU A 325 -16.81 -23.12 -9.41
C GLU A 325 -16.48 -21.70 -8.94
N VAL A 326 -15.26 -21.23 -9.23
CA VAL A 326 -14.75 -19.91 -8.82
C VAL A 326 -14.87 -18.88 -9.95
N ASN A 327 -14.81 -19.32 -11.20
CA ASN A 327 -15.09 -18.48 -12.35
C ASN A 327 -16.59 -18.14 -12.34
N GLU A 328 -16.93 -16.90 -12.02
CA GLU A 328 -18.30 -16.44 -12.20
C GLU A 328 -18.62 -16.47 -13.69
N ASP A 329 -19.70 -17.16 -14.08
CA ASP A 329 -20.26 -17.04 -15.44
C ASP A 329 -20.33 -15.55 -15.78
N ASP A 330 -19.67 -15.13 -16.88
CA ASP A 330 -19.57 -13.73 -17.33
C ASP A 330 -18.51 -12.80 -16.68
N ALA A 331 -17.46 -13.32 -16.02
CA ALA A 331 -16.30 -12.51 -15.60
C ALA A 331 -14.93 -13.14 -15.93
N PHE A 332 -13.87 -12.32 -16.09
CA PHE A 332 -12.50 -12.81 -16.28
C PHE A 332 -11.78 -13.03 -14.95
N LEU A 333 -11.09 -14.16 -14.83
CA LEU A 333 -9.99 -14.33 -13.87
C LEU A 333 -8.70 -13.65 -14.37
N ARG A 334 -7.73 -13.42 -13.48
CA ARG A 334 -6.49 -12.68 -13.82
C ARG A 334 -5.75 -13.28 -15.01
N PHE A 335 -5.64 -14.61 -15.12
CA PHE A 335 -4.94 -15.24 -16.24
C PHE A 335 -5.68 -15.09 -17.58
N GLU A 336 -7.00 -14.90 -17.57
CA GLU A 336 -7.83 -14.65 -18.75
C GLU A 336 -7.75 -13.19 -19.18
N PHE A 337 -7.67 -12.28 -18.21
CA PHE A 337 -7.32 -10.90 -18.48
C PHE A 337 -5.96 -10.79 -19.22
N LEU A 338 -4.96 -11.57 -18.82
CA LEU A 338 -3.67 -11.64 -19.53
C LEU A 338 -3.82 -12.19 -20.96
N GLU A 339 -4.69 -13.18 -21.17
CA GLU A 339 -5.06 -13.66 -22.51
C GLU A 339 -5.61 -12.51 -23.35
N CYS A 340 -6.57 -11.77 -22.78
CA CYS A 340 -7.24 -10.66 -23.44
C CYS A 340 -6.25 -9.59 -23.91
N VAL A 341 -5.32 -9.19 -23.03
CA VAL A 341 -4.24 -8.24 -23.35
C VAL A 341 -3.40 -8.72 -24.54
N MET A 342 -3.05 -10.02 -24.59
CA MET A 342 -2.31 -10.58 -25.73
C MET A 342 -3.15 -10.65 -27.01
N GLN A 343 -4.41 -11.06 -26.93
CA GLN A 343 -5.30 -11.11 -28.09
C GLN A 343 -5.52 -9.71 -28.69
N MET A 344 -5.75 -8.71 -27.84
CA MET A 344 -5.90 -7.31 -28.26
C MET A 344 -4.66 -6.79 -28.99
N SER A 345 -3.45 -7.16 -28.52
CA SER A 345 -2.21 -6.77 -29.20
C SER A 345 -2.14 -7.30 -30.65
N MET A 346 -2.62 -8.53 -30.90
CA MET A 346 -2.60 -9.17 -32.22
C MET A 346 -3.72 -8.73 -33.17
N LEU A 347 -4.75 -8.10 -32.60
CA LEU A 347 -5.89 -7.51 -33.30
C LEU A 347 -5.66 -6.01 -33.59
N SER A 348 -4.64 -5.40 -32.97
CA SER A 348 -4.24 -4.01 -33.23
C SER A 348 -3.87 -3.78 -34.71
N PRO A 349 -4.34 -2.68 -35.34
CA PRO A 349 -4.05 -2.36 -36.74
C PRO A 349 -2.58 -2.00 -37.02
N SER A 350 -1.70 -1.93 -36.01
CA SER A 350 -0.23 -1.82 -36.17
C SER A 350 0.42 -3.09 -36.75
N LYS A 351 -0.36 -3.97 -37.40
CA LYS A 351 0.03 -5.30 -37.86
C LYS A 351 0.98 -5.30 -39.08
N GLU A 352 1.45 -4.15 -39.51
CA GLU A 352 2.53 -4.02 -40.48
C GLU A 352 3.87 -3.92 -39.73
N GLY A 353 4.39 -5.06 -39.24
CA GLY A 353 5.64 -5.08 -38.49
C GLY A 353 6.07 -6.45 -37.96
N ASP A 354 7.25 -6.48 -37.34
CA ASP A 354 7.80 -7.65 -36.63
C ASP A 354 6.87 -8.08 -35.49
N LEU A 355 6.36 -9.32 -35.54
CA LEU A 355 5.45 -9.87 -34.53
C LEU A 355 6.02 -9.81 -33.11
N LYS A 356 7.36 -9.82 -32.95
CA LYS A 356 7.99 -9.62 -31.64
C LYS A 356 7.69 -8.24 -31.06
N GLN A 357 7.62 -7.21 -31.91
CA GLN A 357 7.37 -5.84 -31.48
C GLN A 357 5.88 -5.55 -31.23
N THR A 358 4.96 -6.38 -31.75
CA THR A 358 3.52 -6.16 -31.62
C THR A 358 3.05 -6.06 -30.18
N LEU A 359 3.41 -7.02 -29.31
CA LEU A 359 2.99 -7.01 -27.91
C LEU A 359 3.64 -5.85 -27.14
N ASN A 360 4.94 -5.62 -27.35
CA ASN A 360 5.65 -4.53 -26.68
C ASN A 360 5.08 -3.16 -27.05
N GLY A 361 4.84 -2.92 -28.34
CA GLY A 361 4.24 -1.68 -28.83
C GLY A 361 2.82 -1.47 -28.30
N TYR A 362 2.02 -2.52 -28.24
CA TYR A 362 0.69 -2.48 -27.64
C TYR A 362 0.75 -2.14 -26.14
N LEU A 363 1.59 -2.83 -25.36
CA LEU A 363 1.72 -2.58 -23.93
C LEU A 363 2.22 -1.16 -23.65
N LEU A 364 3.19 -0.67 -24.42
CA LEU A 364 3.67 0.72 -24.31
C LEU A 364 2.56 1.73 -24.65
N PHE A 365 1.77 1.48 -25.69
CA PHE A 365 0.61 2.31 -26.04
C PHE A 365 -0.43 2.34 -24.91
N SER A 366 -0.82 1.16 -24.41
CA SER A 366 -1.80 1.04 -23.33
C SER A 366 -1.31 1.70 -22.05
N ARG A 367 -0.05 1.47 -21.67
CA ARG A 367 0.60 2.10 -20.51
C ARG A 367 0.58 3.62 -20.58
N ASN A 368 0.93 4.19 -21.73
CA ASN A 368 0.90 5.65 -21.91
C ASN A 368 -0.51 6.24 -21.80
N ASN A 369 -1.53 5.53 -22.28
CA ASN A 369 -2.92 5.95 -22.11
C ASN A 369 -3.37 5.83 -20.64
N LEU A 370 -3.10 4.69 -20.01
CA LEU A 370 -3.44 4.43 -18.61
C LEU A 370 -2.79 5.45 -17.66
N LEU A 371 -1.51 5.76 -17.84
CA LEU A 371 -0.83 6.80 -17.05
C LEU A 371 -1.47 8.19 -17.20
N ARG A 372 -2.13 8.44 -18.33
CA ARG A 372 -2.82 9.72 -18.58
C ARG A 372 -4.24 9.74 -18.00
N VAL A 373 -5.00 8.65 -18.13
CA VAL A 373 -6.44 8.64 -17.80
C VAL A 373 -6.78 7.95 -16.48
N ALA A 374 -5.95 7.02 -16.05
CA ALA A 374 -6.10 6.25 -14.82
C ALA A 374 -4.72 5.99 -14.16
N PRO A 375 -3.93 7.03 -13.84
CA PRO A 375 -2.58 6.86 -13.26
C PRO A 375 -2.59 6.04 -11.97
N VAL A 376 -3.69 6.10 -11.23
CA VAL A 376 -3.97 5.34 -10.01
C VAL A 376 -3.89 3.83 -10.24
N ALA A 377 -4.32 3.34 -11.41
CA ALA A 377 -4.34 1.92 -11.78
C ALA A 377 -2.93 1.31 -11.96
N ALA A 378 -1.91 2.14 -12.17
CA ALA A 378 -0.53 1.69 -12.37
C ALA A 378 0.29 1.67 -11.07
N ARG A 379 -0.26 2.13 -9.94
CA ARG A 379 0.49 2.33 -8.69
C ARG A 379 0.79 1.03 -7.95
N ASP A 380 2.02 0.93 -7.42
CA ASP A 380 2.39 -0.15 -6.52
C ASP A 380 1.79 0.09 -5.13
N ARG A 381 1.01 -0.88 -4.67
CA ARG A 381 0.36 -0.86 -3.35
C ARG A 381 1.38 -0.84 -2.21
N ASN A 382 2.59 -1.37 -2.45
CA ASN A 382 3.67 -1.38 -1.46
C ASN A 382 4.19 0.02 -1.11
N CYS A 383 4.03 1.03 -1.97
CA CYS A 383 4.49 2.40 -1.66
C CYS A 383 3.84 2.92 -0.38
N PHE A 384 2.53 2.74 -0.21
CA PHE A 384 1.84 3.11 1.03
C PHE A 384 2.43 2.39 2.26
N ARG A 385 2.77 1.10 2.13
CA ARG A 385 3.35 0.32 3.24
C ARG A 385 4.73 0.84 3.63
N LYS A 386 5.58 1.12 2.64
CA LYS A 386 6.94 1.63 2.81
C LYS A 386 6.95 3.06 3.36
N ASP A 387 6.15 3.94 2.79
CA ASP A 387 6.30 5.38 2.94
C ASP A 387 5.40 5.96 4.04
N ARG A 388 4.32 5.25 4.39
CA ARG A 388 3.26 5.76 5.29
C ARG A 388 2.97 4.83 6.46
N LEU A 389 2.72 3.54 6.20
CA LEU A 389 2.17 2.62 7.19
C LEU A 389 3.21 2.14 8.21
N TYR A 390 4.38 1.69 7.77
CA TYR A 390 5.37 1.04 8.63
C TYR A 390 6.32 2.01 9.33
N THR A 391 5.74 3.01 9.99
CA THR A 391 6.45 3.94 10.89
C THR A 391 6.21 3.56 12.35
N LEU A 392 7.16 3.89 13.24
CA LEU A 392 7.06 3.55 14.67
C LEU A 392 5.82 4.20 15.30
N GLU A 393 5.53 5.43 14.91
CA GLU A 393 4.41 6.23 15.39
C GLU A 393 3.07 5.61 14.99
N VAL A 394 2.94 5.17 13.74
CA VAL A 394 1.71 4.50 13.27
C VAL A 394 1.50 3.17 13.99
N MET A 395 2.56 2.37 14.15
CA MET A 395 2.49 1.11 14.87
C MET A 395 2.07 1.29 16.33
N GLU A 396 2.59 2.32 17.00
CA GLU A 396 2.21 2.63 18.39
C GLU A 396 0.76 3.16 18.46
N THR A 397 0.34 4.00 17.51
CA THR A 397 -1.07 4.45 17.43
C THR A 397 -2.02 3.27 17.29
N PHE A 398 -1.78 2.33 16.37
CA PHE A 398 -2.62 1.13 16.26
C PHE A 398 -2.60 0.27 17.53
N LYS A 399 -1.43 0.14 18.17
CA LYS A 399 -1.29 -0.62 19.41
C LYS A 399 -2.07 0.00 20.57
N ASN A 400 -2.12 1.33 20.66
CA ASN A 400 -2.86 2.03 21.70
C ASN A 400 -4.38 1.82 21.63
N TYR A 401 -4.93 1.64 20.43
CA TYR A 401 -6.37 1.43 20.21
C TYR A 401 -6.72 0.01 19.75
N GLN A 402 -5.80 -0.94 19.87
CA GLN A 402 -5.97 -2.28 19.29
C GLN A 402 -7.25 -2.99 19.77
N LYS A 403 -7.66 -2.77 21.03
CA LYS A 403 -8.84 -3.45 21.61
C LYS A 403 -10.12 -2.90 21.01
N GLU A 404 -10.21 -1.58 20.91
CA GLU A 404 -11.30 -0.82 20.33
C GLU A 404 -11.44 -1.16 18.85
N LEU A 405 -10.32 -1.18 18.12
CA LEU A 405 -10.28 -1.53 16.70
C LEU A 405 -10.64 -2.99 16.44
N ARG A 406 -10.22 -3.93 17.31
CA ARG A 406 -10.65 -5.33 17.21
C ARG A 406 -12.14 -5.48 17.45
N LYS A 407 -12.68 -4.74 18.42
CA LYS A 407 -14.13 -4.74 18.62
C LYS A 407 -14.83 -4.21 17.38
N LEU A 408 -14.38 -3.09 16.85
CA LEU A 408 -14.96 -2.54 15.62
C LEU A 408 -14.87 -3.50 14.42
N PHE A 409 -13.76 -4.19 14.26
CA PHE A 409 -13.58 -5.20 13.22
C PHE A 409 -14.61 -6.33 13.33
N LEU A 410 -14.74 -6.98 14.50
CA LEU A 410 -15.71 -8.09 14.62
C LEU A 410 -17.16 -7.59 14.62
N PHE A 411 -17.42 -6.36 15.09
CA PHE A 411 -18.72 -5.71 14.92
C PHE A 411 -19.11 -5.65 13.44
N ALA A 412 -18.18 -5.24 12.58
CA ALA A 412 -18.39 -5.17 11.15
C ALA A 412 -18.55 -6.55 10.49
N CYS A 413 -17.75 -7.53 10.89
CA CYS A 413 -17.90 -8.92 10.43
C CYS A 413 -19.25 -9.54 10.83
N GLY A 414 -19.93 -9.02 11.85
CA GLY A 414 -21.23 -9.52 12.32
C GLY A 414 -21.24 -10.98 12.79
N THR A 415 -20.07 -11.62 12.87
CA THR A 415 -19.91 -13.04 13.16
C THR A 415 -18.65 -13.27 14.00
N GLU A 416 -18.51 -14.48 14.55
CA GLU A 416 -17.27 -14.93 15.20
C GLU A 416 -16.15 -15.22 14.16
N TYR A 417 -16.46 -15.18 12.86
CA TYR A 417 -15.46 -15.37 11.81
C TYR A 417 -14.59 -14.10 11.69
N HIS A 418 -13.28 -14.31 11.49
CA HIS A 418 -12.26 -13.27 11.66
C HIS A 418 -11.84 -12.61 10.33
N GLU A 419 -12.76 -12.53 9.36
CA GLU A 419 -12.52 -12.01 8.02
C GLU A 419 -13.63 -11.03 7.66
N LEU A 420 -13.27 -9.85 7.15
CA LEU A 420 -14.20 -8.78 6.81
C LEU A 420 -14.40 -8.73 5.29
N SER A 421 -15.56 -9.14 4.82
CA SER A 421 -15.91 -9.07 3.39
C SER A 421 -16.10 -7.62 2.92
N GLN A 422 -16.07 -7.42 1.60
CA GLN A 422 -16.32 -6.10 1.01
C GLN A 422 -17.73 -5.57 1.36
N VAL A 423 -18.73 -6.44 1.40
CA VAL A 423 -20.12 -6.08 1.72
C VAL A 423 -20.24 -5.60 3.17
N GLU A 424 -19.65 -6.34 4.10
CA GLU A 424 -19.62 -5.98 5.53
C GLU A 424 -18.83 -4.68 5.77
N PHE A 425 -17.72 -4.51 5.05
CA PHE A 425 -16.96 -3.26 5.09
C PHE A 425 -17.80 -2.08 4.58
N PHE A 426 -18.50 -2.23 3.47
CA PHE A 426 -19.34 -1.16 2.92
C PHE A 426 -20.48 -0.80 3.87
N TRP A 427 -21.11 -1.80 4.49
CA TRP A 427 -22.09 -1.59 5.55
C TRP A 427 -21.50 -0.79 6.73
N LEU A 428 -20.28 -1.12 7.16
CA LEU A 428 -19.60 -0.35 8.21
C LEU A 428 -19.40 1.12 7.79
N MET A 429 -18.97 1.37 6.56
CA MET A 429 -18.79 2.73 6.06
C MET A 429 -20.11 3.52 6.04
N GLN A 430 -21.21 2.89 5.63
CA GLN A 430 -22.55 3.49 5.71
C GLN A 430 -22.96 3.76 7.16
N ARG A 431 -22.73 2.80 8.07
CA ARG A 431 -23.04 2.93 9.50
C ARG A 431 -22.27 4.06 10.17
N LEU A 432 -21.04 4.31 9.73
CA LEU A 432 -20.19 5.40 10.21
C LEU A 432 -20.45 6.74 9.51
N GLY A 433 -21.35 6.80 8.52
CA GLY A 433 -21.60 8.02 7.74
C GLY A 433 -20.39 8.42 6.88
N MET A 434 -19.57 7.45 6.43
CA MET A 434 -18.37 7.72 5.64
C MET A 434 -18.62 7.76 4.13
N VAL A 435 -19.78 7.29 3.66
CA VAL A 435 -20.18 7.27 2.24
C VAL A 435 -20.88 8.58 1.87
N ASP A 436 -20.53 9.17 0.73
CA ASP A 436 -21.32 10.25 0.11
C ASP A 436 -22.64 9.67 -0.44
N ASP A 437 -23.63 9.53 0.44
CA ASP A 437 -25.02 9.48 0.00
C ASP A 437 -25.38 10.92 -0.38
N HIS A 438 -25.57 11.20 -1.68
CA HIS A 438 -25.98 12.51 -2.23
C HIS A 438 -27.28 13.11 -1.61
N LEU A 439 -27.89 12.40 -0.66
CA LEU A 439 -29.07 12.76 0.12
C LEU A 439 -28.77 13.12 1.59
N LYS A 440 -27.55 12.90 2.09
CA LYS A 440 -27.20 13.06 3.52
C LYS A 440 -25.97 13.95 3.79
N GLU A 441 -24.86 13.85 3.05
CA GLU A 441 -23.68 14.68 3.33
C GLU A 441 -22.84 15.06 2.09
N PRO A 442 -22.51 16.35 1.87
CA PRO A 442 -21.65 16.80 0.76
C PRO A 442 -20.12 16.59 1.01
N GLU A 443 -19.74 15.79 2.00
CA GLU A 443 -18.35 15.60 2.50
C GLU A 443 -17.97 14.11 2.75
N GLY A 444 -18.76 13.17 2.20
CA GLY A 444 -18.47 11.73 2.25
C GLY A 444 -17.38 11.29 1.27
N LEU A 445 -16.87 10.06 1.43
CA LEU A 445 -16.01 9.42 0.44
C LEU A 445 -16.87 8.85 -0.69
N HIS A 446 -16.34 8.92 -1.92
CA HIS A 446 -16.98 8.26 -3.06
C HIS A 446 -16.85 6.74 -2.93
N ASP A 447 -17.82 6.01 -3.46
CA ASP A 447 -17.84 4.54 -3.48
C ASP A 447 -16.51 3.95 -3.98
N LYS A 448 -15.98 4.48 -5.08
CA LYS A 448 -14.69 4.08 -5.65
C LYS A 448 -13.51 4.23 -4.68
N GLU A 449 -13.48 5.30 -3.88
CA GLU A 449 -12.40 5.55 -2.91
C GLU A 449 -12.43 4.55 -1.76
N ILE A 450 -13.64 4.17 -1.35
CA ILE A 450 -13.89 3.14 -0.34
C ILE A 450 -13.44 1.78 -0.86
N ARG A 451 -13.88 1.39 -2.06
CA ARG A 451 -13.48 0.11 -2.69
C ARG A 451 -11.97 0.04 -2.95
N LEU A 452 -11.35 1.13 -3.41
CA LEU A 452 -9.89 1.19 -3.59
C LEU A 452 -9.14 1.00 -2.27
N SER A 453 -9.62 1.61 -1.18
CA SER A 453 -9.03 1.42 0.15
C SER A 453 -9.08 -0.05 0.59
N PHE A 454 -10.19 -0.74 0.31
CA PHE A 454 -10.36 -2.17 0.59
C PHE A 454 -9.35 -3.01 -0.18
N ILE A 455 -9.40 -2.96 -1.52
CA ILE A 455 -8.60 -3.84 -2.36
C ILE A 455 -7.09 -3.60 -2.17
N TRP A 456 -6.66 -2.35 -1.99
CA TRP A 456 -5.24 -2.03 -1.83
C TRP A 456 -4.67 -2.37 -0.47
N SER A 457 -5.52 -2.63 0.52
CA SER A 457 -5.06 -3.10 1.83
C SER A 457 -4.62 -4.57 1.80
N GLN A 458 -5.14 -5.33 0.83
CA GLN A 458 -4.83 -6.74 0.67
C GLN A 458 -3.42 -6.98 0.14
N MET A 459 -2.84 -8.10 0.57
CA MET A 459 -1.66 -8.68 -0.06
C MET A 459 -2.06 -9.43 -1.33
N MET A 460 -1.18 -9.45 -2.32
CA MET A 460 -1.40 -10.22 -3.55
C MET A 460 -1.36 -11.72 -3.23
N VAL A 461 -2.26 -12.48 -3.83
CA VAL A 461 -2.37 -13.94 -3.65
C VAL A 461 -1.77 -14.68 -4.83
N THR A 462 -0.98 -15.71 -4.53
CA THR A 462 -0.28 -16.51 -5.55
C THR A 462 -1.27 -17.17 -6.50
N ASP A 463 -2.34 -17.71 -5.94
CA ASP A 463 -3.36 -18.50 -6.64
C ASP A 463 -4.78 -18.05 -6.23
N GLU A 464 -5.39 -17.17 -7.04
CA GLU A 464 -6.73 -16.60 -6.78
C GLU A 464 -7.81 -17.68 -6.62
N ILE A 465 -7.71 -18.78 -7.37
CA ILE A 465 -8.70 -19.86 -7.34
C ILE A 465 -8.69 -20.61 -6.00
N LYS A 466 -7.49 -20.85 -5.44
CA LYS A 466 -7.35 -21.54 -4.16
C LYS A 466 -7.54 -20.61 -2.96
N GLY A 467 -7.39 -19.30 -3.18
CA GLY A 467 -7.40 -18.28 -2.16
C GLY A 467 -8.67 -17.43 -2.10
N MET A 468 -9.75 -17.79 -2.79
CA MET A 468 -10.98 -16.97 -2.90
C MET A 468 -11.49 -16.41 -1.56
N GLY A 469 -11.56 -17.22 -0.50
CA GLY A 469 -11.98 -16.73 0.84
C GLY A 469 -11.06 -15.64 1.39
N THR A 470 -9.74 -15.85 1.33
CA THR A 470 -8.74 -14.84 1.72
C THR A 470 -8.62 -13.68 0.74
N TYR A 471 -9.06 -13.85 -0.51
CA TYR A 471 -8.95 -12.84 -1.56
C TYR A 471 -10.13 -11.87 -1.55
N THR A 472 -11.29 -12.29 -1.05
CA THR A 472 -12.54 -11.49 -1.05
C THR A 472 -12.83 -10.82 0.30
N ALA A 473 -12.00 -11.08 1.31
CA ALA A 473 -12.13 -10.53 2.65
C ALA A 473 -10.79 -10.00 3.19
N LEU A 474 -10.85 -9.20 4.26
CA LEU A 474 -9.68 -8.66 4.95
C LEU A 474 -9.46 -9.37 6.28
N SER A 475 -8.20 -9.68 6.57
CA SER A 475 -7.79 -10.00 7.94
C SER A 475 -7.83 -8.75 8.84
N PHE A 476 -7.73 -8.92 10.16
CA PHE A 476 -7.58 -7.78 11.07
C PHE A 476 -6.33 -6.93 10.76
N ILE A 477 -5.26 -7.52 10.23
CA ILE A 477 -4.04 -6.78 9.86
C ILE A 477 -4.24 -5.94 8.60
N GLU A 478 -5.01 -6.46 7.64
CA GLU A 478 -5.37 -5.72 6.43
C GLU A 478 -6.43 -4.66 6.75
N PHE A 479 -7.33 -4.90 7.70
CA PHE A 479 -8.23 -3.88 8.24
C PHE A 479 -7.49 -2.70 8.88
N MET A 480 -6.39 -2.93 9.60
CA MET A 480 -5.57 -1.80 10.09
C MET A 480 -4.95 -1.00 8.93
N GLU A 481 -4.46 -1.67 7.89
CA GLU A 481 -3.97 -0.96 6.69
C GLU A 481 -5.08 -0.15 6.01
N LEU A 482 -6.29 -0.72 5.93
CA LEU A 482 -7.49 -0.07 5.41
C LEU A 482 -7.80 1.23 6.16
N LEU A 483 -7.78 1.21 7.50
CA LEU A 483 -7.95 2.41 8.31
C LEU A 483 -6.84 3.46 8.04
N GLY A 484 -5.61 3.00 7.81
CA GLY A 484 -4.52 3.85 7.36
C GLY A 484 -4.82 4.56 6.05
N ARG A 485 -5.34 3.84 5.06
CA ARG A 485 -5.72 4.39 3.73
C ARG A 485 -6.91 5.34 3.83
N LEU A 486 -7.92 4.99 4.62
CA LEU A 486 -9.09 5.86 4.87
C LEU A 486 -8.69 7.16 5.58
N ALA A 487 -7.80 7.10 6.58
CA ALA A 487 -7.31 8.29 7.28
C ALA A 487 -6.56 9.25 6.34
N ASP A 488 -5.96 8.70 5.29
CA ASP A 488 -5.17 9.38 4.28
C ASP A 488 -6.01 10.18 3.28
N ILE A 489 -7.23 9.71 2.99
CA ILE A 489 -8.10 10.25 1.93
C ILE A 489 -9.34 10.96 2.45
N LYS A 490 -9.73 10.73 3.73
CA LYS A 490 -10.89 11.41 4.31
C LYS A 490 -10.54 12.80 4.84
N ASP A 491 -11.37 13.76 4.45
CA ASP A 491 -11.52 15.04 5.12
C ASP A 491 -11.96 14.79 6.56
N LEU A 492 -11.08 15.09 7.52
CA LEU A 492 -11.30 14.86 8.95
C LEU A 492 -11.07 16.14 9.73
N VAL A 493 -11.82 16.29 10.81
CA VAL A 493 -11.71 17.39 11.76
C VAL A 493 -10.34 17.36 12.45
N THR A 494 -9.66 18.51 12.47
CA THR A 494 -8.39 18.67 13.15
C THR A 494 -8.57 19.13 14.59
N LYS A 495 -7.58 18.83 15.43
CA LYS A 495 -7.55 19.32 16.80
C LYS A 495 -7.56 20.85 16.84
N GLU A 496 -6.82 21.49 15.95
CA GLU A 496 -6.74 22.95 15.83
C GLU A 496 -8.12 23.55 15.52
N LEU A 497 -8.91 22.89 14.66
CA LEU A 497 -10.28 23.34 14.34
C LEU A 497 -11.19 23.26 15.56
N LEU A 498 -11.09 22.16 16.33
CA LEU A 498 -11.85 21.99 17.57
C LEU A 498 -11.51 23.07 18.59
N GLU A 499 -10.22 23.36 18.77
CA GLU A 499 -9.74 24.35 19.73
C GLU A 499 -10.11 25.79 19.30
N GLU A 500 -9.93 26.14 18.02
CA GLU A 500 -10.27 27.45 17.45
C GLU A 500 -11.77 27.77 17.63
N HIS A 501 -12.63 26.79 17.36
CA HIS A 501 -14.07 26.96 17.41
C HIS A 501 -14.69 26.56 18.76
N LYS A 502 -13.86 26.17 19.74
CA LYS A 502 -14.28 25.73 21.09
C LYS A 502 -15.32 24.62 21.05
N MET A 503 -15.07 23.64 20.20
CA MET A 503 -15.90 22.45 20.02
C MET A 503 -15.46 21.38 21.02
N SER A 504 -16.41 20.57 21.52
CA SER A 504 -16.10 19.53 22.51
C SER A 504 -15.79 18.18 21.87
N SER A 505 -16.13 18.00 20.59
CA SER A 505 -15.90 16.76 19.84
C SER A 505 -15.97 16.98 18.32
N THR A 506 -15.49 16.01 17.54
CA THR A 506 -15.73 15.95 16.08
C THR A 506 -17.22 15.88 15.76
N LEU A 507 -18.00 15.16 16.57
CA LEU A 507 -19.45 15.04 16.37
C LEU A 507 -20.16 16.40 16.50
N ASP A 508 -19.70 17.27 17.40
CA ASP A 508 -20.25 18.63 17.52
C ASP A 508 -20.07 19.43 16.23
N VAL A 509 -18.94 19.24 15.52
CA VAL A 509 -18.64 19.92 14.25
C VAL A 509 -19.61 19.45 13.18
N ILE A 510 -19.77 18.13 13.05
CA ILE A 510 -20.68 17.51 12.08
C ILE A 510 -22.12 18.02 12.30
N GLN A 511 -22.63 17.93 13.53
CA GLN A 511 -24.00 18.38 13.88
C GLN A 511 -24.22 19.88 13.63
N LYS A 512 -23.21 20.72 13.90
CA LYS A 512 -23.31 22.16 13.60
C LYS A 512 -23.29 22.43 12.10
N ASN A 513 -22.47 21.71 11.33
CA ASN A 513 -22.39 21.87 9.89
C ASN A 513 -23.73 21.48 9.23
N GLU A 514 -24.35 20.38 9.64
CA GLU A 514 -25.69 19.98 9.21
C GLU A 514 -26.75 21.06 9.49
N ALA A 515 -26.80 21.57 10.74
CA ALA A 515 -27.77 22.59 11.14
C ALA A 515 -27.60 23.92 10.37
N LEU A 516 -26.37 24.27 10.00
CA LEU A 516 -26.04 25.49 9.25
C LEU A 516 -26.37 25.35 7.75
N MET A 517 -26.16 24.18 7.16
CA MET A 517 -26.59 23.89 5.77
C MET A 517 -28.11 24.05 5.61
N ILE A 518 -28.90 23.66 6.61
CA ILE A 518 -30.36 23.81 6.62
C ILE A 518 -30.78 25.29 6.76
N SER A 519 -30.04 26.10 7.53
CA SER A 519 -30.49 27.43 7.96
C SER A 519 -30.00 28.61 7.10
N LYS A 520 -29.13 28.41 6.09
CA LYS A 520 -28.56 29.44 5.19
C LYS A 520 -27.96 30.68 5.93
N LYS A 521 -27.50 30.51 7.17
CA LYS A 521 -26.87 31.55 8.03
C LYS A 521 -25.33 31.29 8.12
N PRO A 522 -24.50 32.06 8.88
CA PRO A 522 -23.10 32.30 8.52
C PRO A 522 -22.24 31.03 8.46
N LYS A 523 -21.10 31.13 7.76
CA LYS A 523 -20.30 29.99 7.28
C LYS A 523 -19.95 29.01 8.41
N PRO A 524 -20.21 27.69 8.23
CA PRO A 524 -19.83 26.66 9.17
C PRO A 524 -18.31 26.59 9.40
N PRO A 525 -17.84 26.00 10.53
CA PRO A 525 -16.45 25.59 10.64
C PRO A 525 -16.12 24.63 9.48
N VAL A 526 -15.25 25.10 8.59
CA VAL A 526 -14.92 24.38 7.35
C VAL A 526 -13.93 23.28 7.67
N ILE A 527 -14.32 22.03 7.47
CA ILE A 527 -13.40 20.90 7.52
C ILE A 527 -12.39 21.10 6.38
N PRO A 528 -11.07 21.08 6.65
CA PRO A 528 -10.08 21.23 5.60
C PRO A 528 -10.24 20.11 4.57
N LYS A 529 -10.54 20.52 3.33
CA LYS A 529 -10.62 19.59 2.20
C LYS A 529 -9.22 19.21 1.76
N LEU A 530 -9.00 17.92 1.52
CA LEU A 530 -7.84 17.40 0.82
C LEU A 530 -7.94 17.83 -0.64
N ALA A 531 -6.81 18.22 -1.25
CA ALA A 531 -6.82 18.49 -2.68
C ALA A 531 -6.92 17.15 -3.43
N GLU A 532 -7.55 17.14 -4.62
CA GLU A 532 -7.60 15.94 -5.47
C GLU A 532 -6.20 15.40 -5.79
N SER A 533 -5.20 16.30 -5.91
CA SER A 533 -3.79 15.93 -6.08
C SER A 533 -3.18 15.23 -4.87
N ASP A 534 -3.81 15.32 -3.70
CA ASP A 534 -3.38 14.72 -2.45
C ASP A 534 -3.96 13.31 -2.26
N LEU A 535 -5.08 13.02 -2.95
CA LEU A 535 -5.68 11.69 -2.99
C LEU A 535 -4.70 10.74 -3.66
N TRP A 536 -4.20 9.79 -2.86
CA TRP A 536 -3.32 8.72 -3.33
C TRP A 536 -1.93 9.20 -3.83
N SER A 537 -1.49 10.39 -3.43
CA SER A 537 -0.20 10.98 -3.82
C SER A 537 0.98 10.41 -3.03
N ASP A 538 2.13 10.26 -3.71
CA ASP A 538 3.43 9.93 -3.11
C ASP A 538 4.09 11.14 -2.43
N VAL A 539 3.49 12.33 -2.56
CA VAL A 539 3.97 13.55 -1.89
C VAL A 539 3.72 13.42 -0.38
N PRO A 540 4.70 13.73 0.48
CA PRO A 540 4.54 13.70 1.93
C PRO A 540 3.33 14.54 2.35
N LYS A 541 2.28 13.89 2.87
CA LYS A 541 1.07 14.59 3.32
C LYS A 541 1.40 15.70 4.30
N VAL A 542 0.56 16.74 4.29
CA VAL A 542 0.66 17.88 5.20
C VAL A 542 0.68 17.43 6.68
N ASN A 543 0.03 16.30 7.00
CA ASN A 543 0.08 15.68 8.34
C ASN A 543 0.64 14.23 8.30
N PRO A 544 1.47 13.83 9.28
CA PRO A 544 1.89 12.45 9.47
C PRO A 544 0.70 11.48 9.60
N LEU A 545 0.84 10.23 9.13
CA LEU A 545 -0.26 9.27 9.12
C LEU A 545 -0.83 9.00 10.52
N HIS A 546 0.03 8.90 11.54
CA HIS A 546 -0.40 8.68 12.92
C HIS A 546 -1.33 9.80 13.43
N VAL A 547 -1.09 11.06 13.05
CA VAL A 547 -1.97 12.20 13.39
C VAL A 547 -3.33 12.02 12.73
N ARG A 548 -3.34 11.64 11.44
CA ARG A 548 -4.58 11.39 10.70
C ARG A 548 -5.36 10.19 11.24
N LEU A 549 -4.66 9.16 11.69
CA LEU A 549 -5.27 8.01 12.38
C LEU A 549 -5.96 8.44 13.68
N HIS A 550 -5.36 9.32 14.49
CA HIS A 550 -6.05 9.86 15.66
C HIS A 550 -7.32 10.64 15.30
N MET A 551 -7.30 11.41 14.20
CA MET A 551 -8.49 12.12 13.70
C MET A 551 -9.56 11.14 13.22
N LEU A 552 -9.16 10.08 12.52
CA LEU A 552 -10.08 9.05 12.04
C LEU A 552 -10.70 8.27 13.21
N PHE A 553 -9.90 7.89 14.21
CA PHE A 553 -10.39 7.16 15.38
C PHE A 553 -11.33 8.02 16.23
N ASP A 554 -11.03 9.32 16.37
CA ASP A 554 -11.95 10.28 17.00
C ASP A 554 -13.32 10.26 16.33
N PHE A 555 -13.34 10.40 14.99
CA PHE A 555 -14.55 10.32 14.18
C PHE A 555 -15.28 8.99 14.40
N MET A 556 -14.60 7.87 14.14
CA MET A 556 -15.24 6.54 14.13
C MET A 556 -15.79 6.16 15.51
N PHE A 557 -15.04 6.44 16.59
CA PHE A 557 -15.49 6.10 17.93
C PHE A 557 -16.68 6.96 18.37
N LEU A 558 -16.71 8.24 18.01
CA LEU A 558 -17.85 9.12 18.29
C LEU A 558 -19.11 8.75 17.49
N MET A 559 -18.96 8.25 16.26
CA MET A 559 -20.09 7.79 15.44
C MET A 559 -20.76 6.51 15.98
N ILE A 560 -20.03 5.73 16.78
CA ILE A 560 -20.55 4.54 17.47
C ILE A 560 -21.02 4.90 18.87
N ALA A 561 -20.19 5.64 19.61
CA ALA A 561 -20.39 5.97 21.01
C ALA A 561 -20.24 7.48 21.23
N PRO A 562 -21.26 8.30 20.95
CA PRO A 562 -21.20 9.75 21.14
C PRO A 562 -20.77 10.19 22.56
N SER A 563 -21.00 9.35 23.56
CA SER A 563 -20.65 9.58 24.97
C SER A 563 -19.19 9.30 25.31
N CYS A 564 -18.41 8.68 24.41
CA CYS A 564 -17.04 8.26 24.74
C CYS A 564 -16.04 9.42 24.79
N GLY A 565 -16.42 10.65 24.43
CA GLY A 565 -15.51 11.78 24.38
C GLY A 565 -14.51 11.71 23.22
N SER A 566 -13.68 12.74 23.11
CA SER A 566 -12.77 12.96 21.97
C SER A 566 -11.36 12.45 22.25
N VAL A 567 -10.85 11.63 21.33
CA VAL A 567 -9.44 11.25 21.22
C VAL A 567 -8.56 12.47 21.02
N LEU A 568 -8.94 13.41 20.14
CA LEU A 568 -8.15 14.60 19.81
C LEU A 568 -7.96 15.55 20.99
N LEU A 569 -8.98 15.65 21.84
CA LEU A 569 -8.97 16.52 23.04
C LEU A 569 -8.53 15.78 24.32
N GLY A 570 -8.20 14.49 24.23
CA GLY A 570 -7.79 13.68 25.39
C GLY A 570 -8.91 13.45 26.42
N THR A 571 -10.17 13.59 26.01
CA THR A 571 -11.36 13.31 26.83
C THR A 571 -11.93 11.91 26.60
N TYR A 572 -11.29 11.12 25.73
CA TYR A 572 -11.72 9.78 25.36
C TYR A 572 -11.76 8.80 26.54
N ASN A 573 -12.86 8.05 26.65
CA ASN A 573 -13.09 6.98 27.60
C ASN A 573 -13.41 5.66 26.88
N ALA A 574 -12.43 4.75 26.87
CA ALA A 574 -12.56 3.43 26.27
C ALA A 574 -13.71 2.59 26.86
N ALA A 575 -14.04 2.76 28.15
CA ALA A 575 -15.11 1.98 28.79
C ALA A 575 -16.49 2.37 28.24
N ASP A 576 -16.69 3.64 27.91
CA ASP A 576 -17.94 4.12 27.33
C ASP A 576 -18.09 3.62 25.88
N PHE A 577 -17.00 3.65 25.10
CA PHE A 577 -16.98 3.04 23.77
C PHE A 577 -17.28 1.54 23.81
N HIS A 578 -16.57 0.79 24.67
CA HIS A 578 -16.78 -0.65 24.81
C HIS A 578 -18.22 -1.00 25.21
N ARG A 579 -18.82 -0.24 26.12
CA ARG A 579 -20.21 -0.46 26.52
C ARG A 579 -21.18 -0.25 25.36
N ALA A 580 -21.03 0.85 24.63
CA ALA A 580 -21.92 1.19 23.52
C ALA A 580 -21.83 0.17 22.38
N ILE A 581 -20.61 -0.20 21.96
CA ILE A 581 -20.45 -1.20 20.89
C ILE A 581 -20.91 -2.60 21.32
N ASP A 582 -20.82 -2.93 22.61
CA ASP A 582 -21.33 -4.21 23.16
C ASP A 582 -22.86 -4.24 23.17
N GLU A 583 -23.49 -3.12 23.55
CA GLU A 583 -24.95 -2.96 23.52
C GLU A 583 -25.47 -3.06 22.08
N GLU A 584 -24.89 -2.31 21.14
CA GLU A 584 -25.30 -2.32 19.74
C GLU A 584 -25.06 -3.70 19.08
N CYS A 585 -23.92 -4.33 19.36
CA CYS A 585 -23.63 -5.69 18.89
C CYS A 585 -24.68 -6.69 19.40
N LYS A 586 -25.10 -6.57 20.66
CA LYS A 586 -26.13 -7.45 21.23
C LYS A 586 -27.50 -7.20 20.59
N GLU A 587 -27.83 -5.95 20.27
CA GLU A 587 -29.08 -5.59 19.60
C GLU A 587 -29.14 -6.12 18.17
N LEU A 588 -28.05 -5.99 17.41
CA LEU A 588 -28.00 -6.44 16.00
C LEU A 588 -27.89 -7.96 15.86
N TYR A 589 -27.07 -8.61 16.70
CA TYR A 589 -26.70 -10.02 16.51
C TYR A 589 -27.24 -10.97 17.59
N GLY A 590 -28.02 -10.47 18.57
CA GLY A 590 -28.66 -11.29 19.61
C GLY A 590 -27.70 -11.86 20.68
N GLY A 591 -26.39 -11.60 20.56
CA GLY A 591 -25.33 -12.03 21.48
C GLY A 591 -24.05 -11.22 21.28
N LEU A 592 -23.14 -11.25 22.25
CA LEU A 592 -21.83 -10.58 22.15
C LEU A 592 -20.87 -11.44 21.32
N LEU A 593 -20.38 -10.90 20.21
CA LEU A 593 -19.38 -11.54 19.33
C LEU A 593 -18.00 -11.68 19.99
N TRP A 594 -17.77 -11.02 21.13
CA TRP A 594 -16.47 -10.95 21.82
C TRP A 594 -16.15 -12.17 22.69
N LYS A 595 -16.96 -13.22 22.65
CA LYS A 595 -16.71 -14.44 23.42
C LYS A 595 -15.62 -15.24 22.72
N ALA A 596 -14.41 -15.17 23.27
CA ALA A 596 -13.34 -16.14 23.01
C ALA A 596 -13.63 -17.47 23.70
#